data_AF-A0AB35BAN9-F1
#
_entry.id   AF-A0AB35BAN9-F1
#
_cell.length_a   1.000
_cell.length_b   1.000
_cell.length_c   1.000
_cell.angle_alpha   90.00
_cell.angle_beta   90.00
_cell.angle_gamma   90.00
#
_symmetry.space_group_name_H-M   'P 1'
#
loop_
_entity.id
_entity.type
_entity.pdbx_description
1 polymer ?
#
loop_
_entity_poly.entity_id
_entity_poly.type
_entity_poly.pdbx_seq_one_letter_code
_entity_poly.pdbx_strand_id
1 'polypeptide(L)'
;MQPLTALVRRSLLTVLPGTAPRRYRMLRTIKHFAWQQSDPAERRWTEGRHRTHVLARVAARQSALYGPNSAEVMGELSADQAEHRAALVSALAAGEAHCALGLAGGLYWFWYRMGRIGEGLGFLHAALDAVVADHLAPERRQFARATAGVASLTYLTGNRPAASDAARESAAAWAAAGDRAEAARLSAWCGYFLSMDGDHDAGLDLVRDSAATARALGSGFAEADARMVLGMLLRNHGRPLEARGELVTAIAIAERIGNRWSVGSSTWALMKSAMDAGDVDAAMSAARDMQSVLEVDGDVTSWLVLMHHRRGPGWRRAPRGGRRARGGGAVTGRPDRVPARGDGPDRRSPGGGCGARCAQRTGLCTALRARSGPRPGPDQRTAVQPGRGECAKPAVRAR
;
A
#
# COMPACT_ATOMS: atom_id res chain seq x y z
N MET A 1 -5.58 -35.42 19.32
CA MET A 1 -6.90 -34.75 19.50
C MET A 1 -7.54 -35.03 20.88
N GLN A 2 -7.33 -36.19 21.51
CA GLN A 2 -7.85 -36.50 22.86
C GLN A 2 -7.59 -35.45 23.96
N PRO A 3 -6.44 -34.74 24.03
CA PRO A 3 -6.20 -33.74 25.08
C PRO A 3 -7.12 -32.51 24.97
N LEU A 4 -7.34 -32.01 23.75
CA LEU A 4 -8.18 -30.82 23.51
C LEU A 4 -9.66 -31.11 23.79
N THR A 5 -10.14 -32.30 23.42
CA THR A 5 -11.52 -32.72 23.72
C THR A 5 -11.77 -32.78 25.22
N ALA A 6 -10.80 -33.26 26.01
CA ALA A 6 -10.90 -33.29 27.47
C ALA A 6 -10.97 -31.87 28.08
N LEU A 7 -10.17 -30.93 27.58
CA LEU A 7 -10.19 -29.53 28.03
C LEU A 7 -11.52 -28.83 27.70
N VAL A 8 -12.12 -29.13 26.53
CA VAL A 8 -13.45 -28.63 26.18
C VAL A 8 -14.52 -29.21 27.10
N ARG A 9 -14.47 -30.53 27.38
CA ARG A 9 -15.42 -31.18 28.32
C ARG A 9 -15.37 -30.60 29.73
N ARG A 10 -14.20 -30.11 30.17
CA ARG A 10 -14.01 -29.46 31.47
C ARG A 10 -14.24 -27.94 31.44
N SER A 11 -14.78 -27.40 30.34
CA SER A 11 -15.02 -25.96 30.16
C SER A 11 -13.77 -25.08 30.28
N LEU A 12 -12.57 -25.65 30.09
CA LEU A 12 -11.30 -24.90 30.10
C LEU A 12 -11.01 -24.28 28.73
N LEU A 13 -11.50 -24.91 27.66
CA LEU A 13 -11.48 -24.39 26.29
C LEU A 13 -12.90 -24.32 25.73
N THR A 14 -13.17 -23.29 24.93
CA THR A 14 -14.39 -23.14 24.14
C THR A 14 -14.05 -23.32 22.66
N VAL A 15 -14.80 -24.16 21.96
CA VAL A 15 -14.70 -24.26 20.49
C VAL A 15 -15.42 -23.07 19.87
N LEU A 16 -14.76 -22.38 18.94
CA LEU A 16 -15.41 -21.31 18.17
C LEU A 16 -16.16 -21.94 16.97
N PRO A 17 -17.50 -21.87 16.94
CA PRO A 17 -18.29 -22.46 15.85
C PRO A 17 -17.98 -21.76 14.52
N GLY A 18 -18.13 -22.49 13.41
CA GLY A 18 -17.95 -21.95 12.06
C GLY A 18 -16.49 -21.68 11.65
N THR A 19 -15.50 -22.18 12.40
CA THR A 19 -14.08 -21.97 12.08
C THR A 19 -13.43 -23.20 11.43
N ALA A 20 -12.70 -22.99 10.33
CA ALA A 20 -11.91 -23.99 9.64
C ALA A 20 -10.50 -23.41 9.33
N PRO A 21 -9.40 -23.98 9.89
CA PRO A 21 -9.38 -25.04 10.88
C PRO A 21 -10.05 -24.62 12.20
N ARG A 22 -10.46 -25.62 12.99
CA ARG A 22 -11.23 -25.42 14.22
C ARG A 22 -10.43 -24.59 15.22
N ARG A 23 -10.99 -23.45 15.63
CA ARG A 23 -10.38 -22.53 16.59
C ARG A 23 -10.90 -22.78 18.00
N TYR A 24 -10.01 -22.53 18.95
CA TYR A 24 -10.29 -22.68 20.38
C TYR A 24 -10.01 -21.37 21.09
N ARG A 25 -10.82 -21.05 22.08
CA ARG A 25 -10.65 -19.90 22.95
C ARG A 25 -10.55 -20.36 24.39
N MET A 26 -9.61 -19.80 25.13
CA MET A 26 -9.48 -20.00 26.58
C MET A 26 -9.92 -18.72 27.30
N LEU A 27 -10.57 -18.85 28.46
CA LEU A 27 -10.84 -17.69 29.32
C LEU A 27 -9.52 -17.03 29.73
N ARG A 28 -9.50 -15.69 29.74
CA ARG A 28 -8.29 -14.91 30.03
C ARG A 28 -7.68 -15.27 31.39
N THR A 29 -8.52 -15.52 32.40
CA THR A 29 -8.10 -15.93 33.74
C THR A 29 -7.39 -17.29 33.74
N ILE A 30 -7.95 -18.28 33.04
CA ILE A 30 -7.34 -19.62 32.88
C ILE A 30 -6.03 -19.49 32.09
N LYS A 31 -6.00 -18.69 31.02
CA LYS A 31 -4.77 -18.43 30.24
C LYS A 31 -3.69 -17.83 31.13
N HIS A 32 -4.03 -16.86 31.98
CA HIS A 32 -3.10 -16.23 32.90
C HIS A 32 -2.56 -17.22 33.95
N PHE A 33 -3.44 -18.02 34.55
CA PHE A 33 -3.02 -19.07 35.49
C PHE A 33 -2.11 -20.10 34.83
N ALA A 34 -2.49 -20.65 33.67
CA ALA A 34 -1.67 -21.61 32.92
C ALA A 34 -0.31 -21.01 32.54
N TRP A 35 -0.27 -19.72 32.18
CA TRP A 35 0.96 -19.00 31.87
C TRP A 35 1.90 -18.85 33.07
N GLN A 36 1.36 -18.67 34.27
CA GLN A 36 2.16 -18.58 35.50
C GLN A 36 2.72 -19.95 35.89
N GLN A 37 1.98 -21.03 35.63
CA GLN A 37 2.39 -22.39 35.95
C GLN A 37 3.33 -23.02 34.92
N SER A 38 3.38 -22.51 33.69
CA SER A 38 4.19 -23.09 32.60
C SER A 38 5.68 -22.81 32.77
N ASP A 39 6.49 -23.81 32.41
CA ASP A 39 7.95 -23.70 32.40
C ASP A 39 8.43 -22.58 31.44
N PRO A 40 9.40 -21.72 31.83
CA PRO A 40 9.91 -20.67 30.96
C PRO A 40 10.50 -21.16 29.63
N ALA A 41 11.12 -22.33 29.57
CA ALA A 41 11.67 -22.85 28.32
C ALA A 41 10.55 -23.36 27.40
N GLU A 42 9.56 -24.06 27.94
CA GLU A 42 8.35 -24.48 27.21
C GLU A 42 7.58 -23.27 26.64
N ARG A 43 7.46 -22.18 27.42
CA ARG A 43 6.85 -20.92 26.95
C ARG A 43 7.60 -20.34 25.76
N ARG A 44 8.91 -20.13 25.88
CA ARG A 44 9.72 -19.58 24.78
C ARG A 44 9.65 -20.43 23.52
N TRP A 45 9.67 -21.76 23.68
CA TRP A 45 9.52 -22.70 22.58
C TRP A 45 8.14 -22.58 21.92
N THR A 46 7.07 -22.54 22.71
CA THR A 46 5.69 -22.41 22.22
C THR A 46 5.46 -21.07 21.52
N GLU A 47 5.96 -19.97 22.09
CA GLU A 47 5.92 -18.65 21.47
C GLU A 47 6.69 -18.63 20.14
N GLY A 48 7.87 -19.24 20.07
CA GLY A 48 8.63 -19.38 18.81
C GLY A 48 7.84 -20.10 17.73
N ARG A 49 7.23 -21.24 18.08
CA ARG A 49 6.35 -21.99 17.18
C ARG A 49 5.14 -21.16 16.73
N HIS A 50 4.56 -20.38 17.63
CA HIS A 50 3.44 -19.48 17.33
C HIS A 50 3.86 -18.38 16.35
N ARG A 51 5.00 -17.71 16.57
CA ARG A 51 5.54 -16.70 15.66
C ARG A 51 5.75 -17.25 14.26
N THR A 52 6.43 -18.40 14.14
CA THR A 52 6.63 -19.06 12.84
C THR A 52 5.30 -19.41 12.16
N HIS A 53 4.32 -19.91 12.92
CA HIS A 53 3.00 -20.23 12.39
C HIS A 53 2.25 -19.00 11.86
N VAL A 54 2.21 -17.91 12.64
CA VAL A 54 1.53 -16.68 12.22
C VAL A 54 2.24 -16.04 11.03
N LEU A 55 3.57 -16.01 11.00
CA LEU A 55 4.34 -15.52 9.86
C LEU A 55 4.03 -16.30 8.58
N ALA A 56 4.03 -17.64 8.66
CA ALA A 56 3.69 -18.49 7.53
C ALA A 56 2.25 -18.22 7.02
N ARG A 57 1.30 -18.04 7.93
CA ARG A 57 -0.09 -17.71 7.57
C ARG A 57 -0.22 -16.36 6.89
N VAL A 58 0.45 -15.32 7.41
CA VAL A 58 0.46 -13.97 6.79
C VAL A 58 1.13 -14.02 5.42
N ALA A 59 2.24 -14.75 5.28
CA ALA A 59 2.96 -14.91 4.03
C ALA A 59 2.13 -15.64 2.96
N ALA A 60 1.39 -16.69 3.35
CA ALA A 60 0.55 -17.46 2.44
C ALA A 60 -0.61 -16.66 1.82
N ARG A 61 -1.01 -15.53 2.43
CA ARG A 61 -2.11 -14.70 1.96
C ARG A 61 -1.69 -13.52 1.08
N GLN A 62 -0.38 -13.28 0.93
CA GLN A 62 0.14 -12.06 0.29
C GLN A 62 -0.37 -11.86 -1.14
N SER A 63 -0.38 -12.91 -1.96
CA SER A 63 -0.83 -12.82 -3.36
C SER A 63 -2.34 -12.59 -3.49
N ALA A 64 -3.13 -13.03 -2.51
CA ALA A 64 -4.58 -12.92 -2.53
C ALA A 64 -5.10 -11.58 -1.95
N LEU A 65 -4.21 -10.71 -1.44
CA LEU A 65 -4.57 -9.41 -0.87
C LEU A 65 -5.16 -8.42 -1.88
N TYR A 66 -4.87 -8.61 -3.17
CA TYR A 66 -5.19 -7.67 -4.25
C TYR A 66 -6.06 -8.29 -5.36
N GLY A 67 -6.47 -9.55 -5.20
CA GLY A 67 -7.24 -10.29 -6.20
C GLY A 67 -8.70 -10.51 -5.81
N PRO A 68 -9.42 -11.42 -6.52
CA PRO A 68 -10.86 -11.65 -6.32
C PRO A 68 -11.24 -12.04 -4.89
N ASN A 69 -10.31 -12.67 -4.16
CA ASN A 69 -10.51 -13.16 -2.80
C ASN A 69 -10.07 -12.15 -1.73
N SER A 70 -9.78 -10.90 -2.11
CA SER A 70 -9.29 -9.87 -1.18
C SER A 70 -10.22 -9.67 0.01
N ALA A 71 -11.54 -9.63 -0.21
CA ALA A 71 -12.54 -9.43 0.84
C ALA A 71 -12.51 -10.56 1.89
N GLU A 72 -12.43 -11.81 1.45
CA GLU A 72 -12.33 -12.98 2.32
C GLU A 72 -11.04 -12.93 3.15
N VAL A 73 -9.91 -12.67 2.48
CA VAL A 73 -8.59 -12.56 3.13
C VAL A 73 -8.58 -11.43 4.15
N MET A 74 -9.17 -10.28 3.84
CA MET A 74 -9.31 -9.16 4.78
C MET A 74 -10.17 -9.53 5.99
N GLY A 75 -11.26 -10.27 5.77
CA GLY A 75 -12.10 -10.81 6.83
C GLY A 75 -11.33 -11.77 7.75
N GLU A 76 -10.52 -12.66 7.18
CA GLU A 76 -9.67 -13.58 7.93
C GLU A 76 -8.61 -12.84 8.77
N LEU A 77 -7.87 -11.90 8.16
CA LEU A 77 -6.86 -11.10 8.85
C LEU A 77 -7.48 -10.23 9.95
N SER A 78 -8.69 -9.71 9.72
CA SER A 78 -9.46 -8.99 10.75
C SER A 78 -9.81 -9.90 11.93
N ALA A 79 -10.25 -11.14 11.66
CA ALA A 79 -10.57 -12.10 12.71
C ALA A 79 -9.34 -12.56 13.51
N ASP A 80 -8.16 -12.56 12.89
CA ASP A 80 -6.89 -12.97 13.49
C ASP A 80 -6.06 -11.84 14.09
N GLN A 81 -6.62 -10.63 14.18
CA GLN A 81 -5.86 -9.46 14.61
C GLN A 81 -5.17 -9.62 15.98
N ALA A 82 -5.82 -10.28 16.94
CA ALA A 82 -5.24 -10.56 18.24
C ALA A 82 -4.01 -11.50 18.14
N GLU A 83 -4.06 -12.48 17.24
CA GLU A 83 -2.96 -13.43 16.98
C GLU A 83 -1.79 -12.72 16.28
N HIS A 84 -2.08 -11.85 15.32
CA HIS A 84 -1.07 -11.02 14.65
C HIS A 84 -0.32 -10.12 15.63
N ARG A 85 -1.06 -9.44 16.51
CA ARG A 85 -0.46 -8.56 17.54
C ARG A 85 0.37 -9.36 18.53
N ALA A 86 -0.13 -10.51 18.99
CA ALA A 86 0.61 -11.37 19.91
C ALA A 86 1.93 -11.85 19.30
N ALA A 87 1.93 -12.29 18.04
CA ALA A 87 3.14 -12.72 17.34
C ALA A 87 4.14 -11.57 17.15
N LEU A 88 3.67 -10.38 16.75
CA LEU A 88 4.53 -9.19 16.59
C LEU A 88 5.20 -8.76 17.90
N VAL A 89 4.42 -8.64 18.99
CA VAL A 89 4.96 -8.26 20.31
C VAL A 89 5.95 -9.32 20.80
N SER A 90 5.62 -10.60 20.63
CA SER A 90 6.51 -11.70 21.01
C SER A 90 7.80 -11.69 20.18
N ALA A 91 7.74 -11.41 18.87
CA ALA A 91 8.92 -11.35 18.00
C ALA A 91 9.87 -10.22 18.42
N LEU A 92 9.31 -9.02 18.67
CA LEU A 92 10.08 -7.87 19.15
C LEU A 92 10.70 -8.13 20.52
N ALA A 93 9.94 -8.72 21.46
CA ALA A 93 10.45 -9.04 22.79
C ALA A 93 11.56 -10.11 22.78
N ALA A 94 11.50 -11.04 21.83
CA ALA A 94 12.52 -12.07 21.65
C ALA A 94 13.74 -11.61 20.86
N GLY A 95 13.76 -10.37 20.34
CA GLY A 95 14.82 -9.88 19.47
C GLY A 95 14.81 -10.49 18.06
N GLU A 96 13.72 -11.14 17.64
CA GLU A 96 13.60 -11.76 16.31
C GLU A 96 13.22 -10.71 15.25
N ALA A 97 14.14 -9.79 14.97
CA ALA A 97 13.93 -8.61 14.14
C ALA A 97 13.36 -8.95 12.75
N HIS A 98 13.91 -9.96 12.08
CA HIS A 98 13.45 -10.38 10.75
C HIS A 98 12.05 -11.01 10.77
N CYS A 99 11.67 -11.74 11.82
CA CYS A 99 10.31 -12.24 11.97
C CYS A 99 9.32 -11.09 12.16
N ALA A 100 9.68 -10.11 13.00
CA ALA A 100 8.88 -8.90 13.20
C ALA A 100 8.72 -8.11 11.89
N LEU A 101 9.78 -7.96 11.10
CA LEU A 101 9.77 -7.29 9.80
C LEU A 101 8.86 -8.02 8.80
N GLY A 102 8.99 -9.34 8.70
CA GLY A 102 8.14 -10.16 7.83
C GLY A 102 6.66 -10.07 8.19
N LEU A 103 6.32 -10.09 9.48
CA LEU A 103 4.95 -9.91 9.96
C LEU A 103 4.42 -8.51 9.68
N ALA A 104 5.17 -7.46 10.04
CA ALA A 104 4.72 -6.08 9.90
C ALA A 104 4.58 -5.70 8.42
N GLY A 105 5.57 -6.05 7.59
CA GLY A 105 5.48 -5.88 6.14
C GLY A 105 4.33 -6.70 5.55
N GLY A 106 4.09 -7.93 6.00
CA GLY A 106 2.97 -8.74 5.50
C GLY A 106 1.58 -8.19 5.84
N LEU A 107 1.46 -7.40 6.92
CA LEU A 107 0.19 -6.88 7.42
C LEU A 107 -0.08 -5.41 7.04
N TYR A 108 0.84 -4.72 6.38
CA TYR A 108 0.66 -3.28 6.10
C TYR A 108 -0.61 -2.98 5.32
N TRP A 109 -0.94 -3.82 4.33
CA TRP A 109 -2.08 -3.60 3.46
C TRP A 109 -3.40 -3.76 4.21
N PHE A 110 -3.45 -4.73 5.15
CA PHE A 110 -4.55 -4.88 6.08
C PHE A 110 -4.71 -3.62 6.95
N TRP A 111 -3.63 -3.09 7.53
CA TRP A 111 -3.73 -1.86 8.33
C TRP A 111 -4.18 -0.65 7.51
N TYR A 112 -3.70 -0.53 6.27
CA TYR A 112 -4.12 0.52 5.34
C TYR A 112 -5.62 0.44 5.09
N ARG A 113 -6.12 -0.73 4.67
CA ARG A 113 -7.53 -0.96 4.33
C ARG A 113 -8.48 -0.81 5.52
N MET A 114 -8.04 -1.19 6.72
CA MET A 114 -8.85 -1.06 7.93
C MET A 114 -8.69 0.30 8.64
N GLY A 115 -7.92 1.24 8.08
CA GLY A 115 -7.69 2.55 8.68
C GLY A 115 -6.90 2.50 10.00
N ARG A 116 -6.16 1.42 10.24
CA ARG A 116 -5.40 1.17 11.49
C ARG A 116 -3.98 1.75 11.41
N ILE A 117 -3.90 3.03 11.05
CA ILE A 117 -2.66 3.71 10.65
C ILE A 117 -1.61 3.72 11.77
N GLY A 118 -1.99 4.16 12.97
CA GLY A 118 -1.05 4.30 14.10
C GLY A 118 -0.47 2.97 14.58
N GLU A 119 -1.28 1.91 14.63
CA GLU A 119 -0.81 0.57 14.99
C GLU A 119 0.17 0.04 13.94
N GLY A 120 -0.17 0.17 12.65
CA GLY A 120 0.68 -0.32 11.58
C GLY A 120 2.02 0.40 11.51
N LEU A 121 2.03 1.73 11.59
CA LEU A 121 3.27 2.51 11.66
C LEU A 121 4.09 2.18 12.90
N GLY A 122 3.45 1.97 14.06
CA GLY A 122 4.14 1.57 15.28
C GLY A 122 4.92 0.27 15.12
N PHE A 123 4.27 -0.77 14.57
CA PHE A 123 4.93 -2.05 14.35
C PHE A 123 5.97 -2.03 13.22
N LEU A 124 5.70 -1.33 12.12
CA LEU A 124 6.65 -1.21 11.01
C LEU A 124 7.94 -0.52 11.46
N HIS A 125 7.84 0.61 12.18
CA HIS A 125 9.03 1.30 12.68
C HIS A 125 9.77 0.46 13.72
N ALA A 126 9.07 -0.15 14.68
CA ALA A 126 9.71 -1.01 15.67
C ALA A 126 10.47 -2.19 15.04
N ALA A 127 9.91 -2.80 13.99
CA ALA A 127 10.56 -3.89 13.27
C ALA A 127 11.78 -3.41 12.45
N LEU A 128 11.67 -2.25 11.78
CA LEU A 128 12.80 -1.65 11.05
C LEU A 128 13.93 -1.25 12.00
N ASP A 129 13.61 -0.62 13.13
CA ASP A 129 14.57 -0.25 14.17
C ASP A 129 15.28 -1.50 14.74
N ALA A 130 14.53 -2.58 14.98
CA ALA A 130 15.10 -3.85 15.44
C ALA A 130 16.09 -4.45 14.44
N VAL A 131 15.79 -4.40 13.14
CA VAL A 131 16.71 -4.90 12.08
C VAL A 131 17.97 -4.06 11.99
N VAL A 132 17.86 -2.73 12.16
CA VAL A 132 19.03 -1.85 12.20
C VAL A 132 19.93 -2.20 13.40
N ALA A 133 19.34 -2.47 14.56
CA ALA A 133 20.06 -2.85 15.77
C ALA A 133 20.69 -4.25 15.70
N ASP A 134 20.05 -5.19 15.00
CA ASP A 134 20.55 -6.57 14.82
C ASP A 134 21.76 -6.65 13.86
N HIS A 135 22.01 -5.60 13.08
CA HIS A 135 23.12 -5.48 12.12
C HIS A 135 23.17 -6.56 11.03
N LEU A 136 22.13 -7.40 10.93
CA LEU A 136 21.95 -8.39 9.87
C LEU A 136 21.16 -7.79 8.71
N ALA A 137 21.60 -8.07 7.49
CA ALA A 137 20.91 -7.60 6.30
C ALA A 137 19.54 -8.28 6.18
N PRO A 138 18.43 -7.53 6.12
CA PRO A 138 17.11 -8.13 5.95
C PRO A 138 16.96 -8.73 4.56
N GLU A 139 16.07 -9.73 4.45
CA GLU A 139 15.64 -10.23 3.16
C GLU A 139 15.04 -9.08 2.32
N ARG A 140 15.54 -8.88 1.09
CA ARG A 140 15.23 -7.72 0.25
C ARG A 140 13.72 -7.50 0.07
N ARG A 141 12.94 -8.58 -0.13
CA ARG A 141 11.49 -8.50 -0.31
C ARG A 141 10.75 -8.13 0.97
N GLN A 142 11.20 -8.61 2.13
CA GLN A 142 10.61 -8.22 3.41
C GLN A 142 10.86 -6.74 3.70
N PHE A 143 12.09 -6.29 3.47
CA PHE A 143 12.44 -4.88 3.61
C PHE A 143 11.62 -3.99 2.67
N ALA A 144 11.57 -4.34 1.38
CA ALA A 144 10.79 -3.61 0.38
C ALA A 144 9.30 -3.52 0.74
N ARG A 145 8.72 -4.60 1.27
CA ARG A 145 7.32 -4.62 1.69
C ARG A 145 7.08 -3.78 2.94
N ALA A 146 7.97 -3.83 3.92
CA ALA A 146 7.87 -3.01 5.12
C ALA A 146 7.94 -1.51 4.78
N THR A 147 8.89 -1.10 3.94
CA THR A 147 9.01 0.30 3.50
C THR A 147 7.85 0.75 2.61
N ALA A 148 7.28 -0.14 1.78
CA ALA A 148 6.02 0.13 1.07
C ALA A 148 4.87 0.41 2.06
N GLY A 149 4.81 -0.35 3.16
CA GLY A 149 3.87 -0.14 4.25
C GLY A 149 4.04 1.20 4.94
N VAL A 150 5.29 1.60 5.23
CA VAL A 150 5.61 2.91 5.80
C VAL A 150 5.15 4.01 4.86
N ALA A 151 5.46 3.92 3.56
CA ALA A 151 5.03 4.89 2.56
C ALA A 151 3.50 5.04 2.54
N SER A 152 2.79 3.92 2.42
CA SER A 152 1.33 3.87 2.28
C SER A 152 0.61 4.43 3.51
N LEU A 153 1.04 4.04 4.71
CA LEU A 153 0.41 4.49 5.95
C LEU A 153 0.79 5.93 6.30
N THR A 154 2.03 6.34 6.01
CA THR A 154 2.48 7.72 6.23
C THR A 154 1.77 8.69 5.30
N TYR A 155 1.47 8.29 4.06
CA TYR A 155 0.63 9.07 3.15
C TYR A 155 -0.73 9.40 3.77
N LEU A 156 -1.39 8.44 4.43
CA LEU A 156 -2.67 8.67 5.10
C LEU A 156 -2.60 9.62 6.31
N THR A 157 -1.40 9.89 6.84
CA THR A 157 -1.19 10.91 7.88
C THR A 157 -1.01 12.33 7.33
N GLY A 158 -0.90 12.47 6.00
CA GLY A 158 -0.61 13.76 5.34
C GLY A 158 0.88 14.13 5.32
N ASN A 159 1.77 13.32 5.90
CA ASN A 159 3.22 13.54 5.85
C ASN A 159 3.79 13.08 4.50
N ARG A 160 3.60 13.89 3.46
CA ARG A 160 4.01 13.59 2.09
C ARG A 160 5.53 13.39 1.93
N PRO A 161 6.42 14.23 2.51
CA PRO A 161 7.86 14.05 2.32
C PRO A 161 8.35 12.68 2.82
N ALA A 162 7.92 12.27 4.02
CA ALA A 162 8.29 10.97 4.57
C ALA A 162 7.67 9.80 3.78
N ALA A 163 6.46 9.96 3.26
CA ALA A 163 5.85 8.96 2.37
C ALA A 163 6.64 8.80 1.06
N SER A 164 7.11 9.91 0.48
CA SER A 164 7.94 9.94 -0.73
C SER A 164 9.28 9.23 -0.53
N ASP A 165 9.96 9.53 0.57
CA ASP A 165 11.23 8.88 0.91
C ASP A 165 11.09 7.37 1.07
N ALA A 166 10.06 6.93 1.81
CA ALA A 166 9.78 5.52 2.01
C ALA A 166 9.37 4.81 0.71
N ALA A 167 8.61 5.47 -0.17
CA ALA A 167 8.22 4.92 -1.47
C ALA A 167 9.43 4.70 -2.38
N ARG A 168 10.35 5.68 -2.41
CA ARG A 168 11.60 5.60 -3.19
C ARG A 168 12.52 4.50 -2.67
N GLU A 169 12.64 4.37 -1.36
CA GLU A 169 13.40 3.28 -0.74
C GLU A 169 12.78 1.91 -1.06
N SER A 170 11.46 1.79 -0.99
CA SER A 170 10.76 0.57 -1.35
C SER A 170 10.93 0.21 -2.83
N ALA A 171 10.81 1.17 -3.74
CA ALA A 171 11.03 0.95 -5.17
C ALA A 171 12.45 0.43 -5.45
N ALA A 172 13.46 1.04 -4.83
CA ALA A 172 14.86 0.59 -4.94
C ALA A 172 15.05 -0.83 -4.38
N ALA A 173 14.42 -1.14 -3.25
CA ALA A 173 14.50 -2.46 -2.63
C ALA A 173 13.81 -3.54 -3.48
N TRP A 174 12.66 -3.25 -4.09
CA TRP A 174 11.99 -4.16 -5.03
C TRP A 174 12.80 -4.39 -6.30
N ALA A 175 13.41 -3.34 -6.86
CA ALA A 175 14.30 -3.45 -7.99
C ALA A 175 15.52 -4.33 -7.66
N ALA A 176 16.13 -4.12 -6.50
CA ALA A 176 17.22 -4.96 -6.00
C ALA A 176 16.78 -6.41 -5.72
N ALA A 177 15.51 -6.64 -5.36
CA ALA A 177 14.94 -7.97 -5.20
C ALA A 177 14.57 -8.66 -6.53
N GLY A 178 14.77 -7.99 -7.67
CA GLY A 178 14.42 -8.49 -9.00
C GLY A 178 12.93 -8.40 -9.35
N ASP A 179 12.09 -7.82 -8.49
CA ASP A 179 10.67 -7.64 -8.76
C ASP A 179 10.43 -6.28 -9.44
N ARG A 180 10.59 -6.28 -10.77
CA ARG A 180 10.44 -5.06 -11.58
C ARG A 180 9.01 -4.55 -11.61
N ALA A 181 8.01 -5.41 -11.40
CA ALA A 181 6.61 -5.01 -11.41
C ALA A 181 6.25 -4.22 -10.14
N GLU A 182 6.65 -4.73 -8.96
CA GLU A 182 6.50 -3.98 -7.71
C GLU A 182 7.35 -2.71 -7.70
N ALA A 183 8.57 -2.74 -8.27
CA ALA A 183 9.40 -1.54 -8.40
C ALA A 183 8.70 -0.46 -9.23
N ALA A 184 8.14 -0.80 -10.40
CA ALA A 184 7.35 0.12 -11.22
C ALA A 184 6.12 0.65 -10.46
N ARG A 185 5.42 -0.23 -9.72
CA ARG A 185 4.27 0.17 -8.91
C ARG A 185 4.64 1.25 -7.87
N LEU A 186 5.70 1.05 -7.10
CA LEU A 186 6.15 2.04 -6.12
C LEU A 186 6.73 3.30 -6.77
N SER A 187 7.35 3.18 -7.94
CA SER A 187 7.80 4.34 -8.73
C SER A 187 6.64 5.22 -9.19
N ALA A 188 5.48 4.66 -9.54
CA ALA A 188 4.29 5.45 -9.83
C ALA A 188 3.87 6.30 -8.62
N TRP A 189 3.87 5.72 -7.41
CA TRP A 189 3.60 6.48 -6.19
C TRP A 189 4.68 7.53 -5.90
N CYS A 190 5.95 7.28 -6.22
CA CYS A 190 6.99 8.31 -6.16
C CYS A 190 6.67 9.49 -7.10
N GLY A 191 6.25 9.22 -8.34
CA GLY A 191 5.85 10.26 -9.29
C GLY A 191 4.63 11.06 -8.81
N TYR A 192 3.69 10.40 -8.13
CA TYR A 192 2.58 11.07 -7.46
C TYR A 192 3.06 12.06 -6.40
N PHE A 193 3.98 11.66 -5.53
CA PHE A 193 4.50 12.54 -4.48
C PHE A 193 5.35 13.68 -5.05
N LEU A 194 6.23 13.40 -6.03
CA LEU A 194 7.02 14.42 -6.73
C LEU A 194 6.13 15.51 -7.34
N SER A 195 5.06 15.09 -8.01
CA SER A 195 4.09 16.03 -8.57
C SER A 195 3.37 16.85 -7.51
N MET A 196 3.16 16.34 -6.29
CA MET A 196 2.55 17.12 -5.22
C MET A 196 3.55 18.10 -4.59
N ASP A 197 4.85 17.87 -4.75
CA ASP A 197 5.93 18.74 -4.26
C ASP A 197 6.34 19.80 -5.31
N GLY A 198 5.64 19.86 -6.45
CA GLY A 198 5.74 20.93 -7.45
C GLY A 198 6.48 20.55 -8.73
N ASP A 199 7.12 19.37 -8.77
CA ASP A 199 7.80 18.86 -9.97
C ASP A 199 6.84 18.01 -10.81
N HIS A 200 5.91 18.72 -11.46
CA HIS A 200 4.76 18.12 -12.14
C HIS A 200 5.14 17.27 -13.35
N ASP A 201 6.05 17.77 -14.20
CA ASP A 201 6.45 17.09 -15.43
C ASP A 201 7.27 15.83 -15.12
N ALA A 202 8.24 15.92 -14.19
CA ALA A 202 8.98 14.75 -13.75
C ALA A 202 8.06 13.70 -13.09
N GLY A 203 7.07 14.15 -12.33
CA GLY A 203 6.04 13.27 -11.77
C GLY A 203 5.20 12.56 -12.84
N LEU A 204 4.72 13.30 -13.84
CA LEU A 204 3.96 12.74 -14.98
C LEU A 204 4.75 11.69 -15.74
N ASP A 205 5.99 12.00 -16.08
CA ASP A 205 6.85 11.11 -16.86
C ASP A 205 7.18 9.84 -16.08
N LEU A 206 7.49 9.96 -14.79
CA LEU A 206 7.76 8.80 -13.94
C LEU A 206 6.55 7.86 -13.83
N VAL A 207 5.33 8.40 -13.71
CA VAL A 207 4.11 7.57 -13.65
C VAL A 207 3.81 6.92 -15.01
N ARG A 208 4.01 7.64 -16.12
CA ARG A 208 3.84 7.09 -17.48
C ARG A 208 4.80 5.94 -17.74
N ASP A 209 6.07 6.12 -17.40
CA ASP A 209 7.10 5.08 -17.53
C ASP A 209 6.78 3.87 -16.66
N SER A 210 6.26 4.11 -15.46
CA SER A 210 5.82 3.05 -14.55
C SER A 210 4.66 2.23 -15.14
N ALA A 211 3.64 2.89 -15.69
CA ALA A 211 2.52 2.23 -16.34
C ALA A 211 2.97 1.45 -17.60
N ALA A 212 3.84 2.03 -18.43
CA ALA A 212 4.40 1.37 -19.61
C ALA A 212 5.24 0.14 -19.24
N THR A 213 6.06 0.25 -18.20
CA THR A 213 6.87 -0.84 -17.66
C THR A 213 6.01 -1.97 -17.12
N ALA A 214 5.00 -1.65 -16.30
CA ALA A 214 4.09 -2.64 -15.74
C ALA A 214 3.33 -3.42 -16.83
N ARG A 215 2.88 -2.71 -17.88
CA ARG A 215 2.26 -3.31 -19.07
C ARG A 215 3.22 -4.25 -19.80
N ALA A 216 4.46 -3.82 -20.05
CA ALA A 216 5.46 -4.64 -20.74
C ALA A 216 5.83 -5.91 -19.95
N LEU A 217 5.75 -5.85 -18.62
CA LEU A 217 5.95 -6.99 -17.72
C LEU A 217 4.70 -7.88 -17.58
N GLY A 218 3.56 -7.50 -18.17
CA GLY A 218 2.30 -8.25 -18.05
C GLY A 218 1.69 -8.22 -16.64
N SER A 219 2.13 -7.32 -15.77
CA SER A 219 1.60 -7.21 -14.41
C SER A 219 0.35 -6.35 -14.40
N GLY A 220 -0.82 -7.00 -14.50
CA GLY A 220 -2.11 -6.30 -14.45
C GLY A 220 -2.32 -5.52 -13.15
N PHE A 221 -1.78 -6.02 -12.03
CA PHE A 221 -1.86 -5.32 -10.75
C PHE A 221 -1.07 -4.00 -10.77
N ALA A 222 0.21 -4.05 -11.15
CA ALA A 222 1.05 -2.86 -11.23
C ALA A 222 0.56 -1.88 -12.31
N GLU A 223 0.04 -2.39 -13.44
CA GLU A 223 -0.47 -1.54 -14.51
C GLU A 223 -1.75 -0.79 -14.08
N ALA A 224 -2.70 -1.48 -13.46
CA ALA A 224 -3.92 -0.85 -12.96
C ALA A 224 -3.59 0.23 -11.89
N ASP A 225 -2.69 -0.08 -10.96
CA ASP A 225 -2.28 0.88 -9.91
C ASP A 225 -1.58 2.10 -10.51
N ALA A 226 -0.61 1.90 -11.41
CA ALA A 226 0.11 3.00 -12.06
C ALA A 226 -0.81 3.89 -12.92
N ARG A 227 -1.76 3.31 -13.67
CA ARG A 227 -2.74 4.08 -14.45
C ARG A 227 -3.74 4.83 -13.58
N MET A 228 -4.17 4.23 -12.47
CA MET A 228 -4.99 4.92 -11.49
C MET A 228 -4.26 6.15 -10.93
N VAL A 229 -2.98 5.99 -10.56
CA VAL A 229 -2.13 7.10 -10.11
C VAL A 229 -1.98 8.17 -11.21
N LEU A 230 -1.78 7.77 -12.47
CA LEU A 230 -1.71 8.68 -13.61
C LEU A 230 -3.00 9.50 -13.76
N GLY A 231 -4.15 8.83 -13.66
CA GLY A 231 -5.46 9.46 -13.72
C GLY A 231 -5.67 10.48 -12.61
N MET A 232 -5.30 10.16 -11.36
CA MET A 232 -5.36 11.10 -10.24
C MET A 232 -4.48 12.33 -10.47
N LEU A 233 -3.29 12.13 -11.01
CA LEU A 233 -2.33 13.19 -11.26
C LEU A 233 -2.77 14.10 -12.43
N LEU A 234 -3.23 13.52 -13.54
CA LEU A 234 -3.81 14.25 -14.67
C LEU A 234 -5.02 15.10 -14.25
N ARG A 235 -5.88 14.56 -13.38
CA ARG A 235 -6.99 15.31 -12.80
C ARG A 235 -6.49 16.52 -12.01
N ASN A 236 -5.51 16.31 -11.12
CA ASN A 236 -4.96 17.39 -10.29
C ASN A 236 -4.34 18.53 -11.12
N HIS A 237 -3.89 18.23 -12.35
CA HIS A 237 -3.33 19.21 -13.30
C HIS A 237 -4.32 19.73 -14.34
N GLY A 238 -5.62 19.59 -14.10
CA GLY A 238 -6.63 20.17 -14.98
C GLY A 238 -6.74 19.50 -16.35
N ARG A 239 -6.35 18.22 -16.45
CA ARG A 239 -6.48 17.38 -17.68
C ARG A 239 -7.53 16.28 -17.50
N PRO A 240 -8.81 16.63 -17.21
CA PRO A 240 -9.82 15.66 -16.80
C PRO A 240 -10.21 14.65 -17.89
N LEU A 241 -10.13 15.02 -19.18
CA LEU A 241 -10.42 14.10 -20.29
C LEU A 241 -9.37 12.99 -20.40
N GLU A 242 -8.09 13.35 -20.28
CA GLU A 242 -6.99 12.37 -20.27
C GLU A 242 -7.04 11.53 -19.01
N ALA A 243 -7.30 12.15 -17.85
CA ALA A 243 -7.51 11.44 -16.59
C ALA A 243 -8.60 10.38 -16.73
N ARG A 244 -9.73 10.70 -17.38
CA ARG A 244 -10.82 9.75 -17.61
C ARG A 244 -10.36 8.54 -18.42
N GLY A 245 -9.59 8.74 -19.49
CA GLY A 245 -9.07 7.63 -20.31
C GLY A 245 -8.22 6.65 -19.51
N GLU A 246 -7.31 7.17 -18.70
CA GLU A 246 -6.44 6.35 -17.85
C GLU A 246 -7.22 5.62 -16.75
N LEU A 247 -8.17 6.30 -16.10
CA LEU A 247 -8.99 5.70 -15.05
C LEU A 247 -9.93 4.61 -15.56
N VAL A 248 -10.55 4.80 -16.74
CA VAL A 248 -11.38 3.76 -17.38
C VAL A 248 -10.54 2.53 -17.72
N THR A 249 -9.32 2.75 -18.23
CA THR A 249 -8.40 1.65 -18.53
C THR A 249 -7.97 0.92 -17.25
N ALA A 250 -7.65 1.67 -16.18
CA ALA A 250 -7.31 1.09 -14.88
C ALA A 250 -8.45 0.23 -14.32
N ILE A 251 -9.71 0.70 -14.40
CA ILE A 251 -10.90 -0.06 -13.98
C ILE A 251 -11.02 -1.35 -14.77
N ALA A 252 -10.95 -1.32 -16.10
CA ALA A 252 -11.09 -2.51 -16.94
C ALA A 252 -10.01 -3.57 -16.65
N ILE A 253 -8.76 -3.14 -16.38
CA ILE A 253 -7.69 -4.05 -15.96
C ILE A 253 -7.99 -4.62 -14.57
N ALA A 254 -8.37 -3.75 -13.61
CA ALA A 254 -8.63 -4.12 -12.23
C ALA A 254 -9.80 -5.11 -12.10
N GLU A 255 -10.89 -4.92 -12.86
CA GLU A 255 -12.04 -5.84 -12.90
C GLU A 255 -11.61 -7.23 -13.38
N ARG A 256 -10.83 -7.31 -14.46
CA ARG A 256 -10.34 -8.57 -15.03
C ARG A 256 -9.46 -9.37 -14.07
N ILE A 257 -8.69 -8.70 -13.22
CA ILE A 257 -7.84 -9.36 -12.21
C ILE A 257 -8.54 -9.47 -10.84
N GLY A 258 -9.79 -9.00 -10.72
CA GLY A 258 -10.55 -8.97 -9.46
C GLY A 258 -9.99 -8.03 -8.40
N ASN A 259 -9.21 -7.03 -8.76
CA ASN A 259 -8.68 -6.03 -7.82
C ASN A 259 -9.72 -4.94 -7.53
N ARG A 260 -10.62 -5.24 -6.61
CA ARG A 260 -11.73 -4.36 -6.22
C ARG A 260 -11.28 -3.03 -5.63
N TRP A 261 -10.13 -3.01 -4.95
CA TRP A 261 -9.57 -1.79 -4.39
C TRP A 261 -9.26 -0.78 -5.48
N SER A 262 -8.53 -1.20 -6.51
CA SER A 262 -8.17 -0.32 -7.63
C SER A 262 -9.39 0.10 -8.44
N VAL A 263 -10.43 -0.73 -8.55
CA VAL A 263 -11.73 -0.32 -9.12
C VAL A 263 -12.33 0.81 -8.29
N GLY A 264 -12.45 0.64 -6.97
CA GLY A 264 -13.03 1.64 -6.07
C GLY A 264 -12.26 2.96 -6.09
N SER A 265 -10.93 2.91 -5.98
CA SER A 265 -10.05 4.09 -5.97
C SER A 265 -10.04 4.81 -7.34
N SER A 266 -10.05 4.08 -8.46
CA SER A 266 -10.16 4.69 -9.79
C SER A 266 -11.54 5.33 -10.01
N THR A 267 -12.60 4.70 -9.51
CA THR A 267 -13.97 5.22 -9.55
C THR A 267 -14.12 6.48 -8.70
N TRP A 268 -13.47 6.52 -7.52
CA TRP A 268 -13.36 7.73 -6.72
C TRP A 268 -12.69 8.87 -7.47
N ALA A 269 -11.60 8.60 -8.18
CA ALA A 269 -10.92 9.61 -9.00
C ALA A 269 -11.80 10.11 -10.15
N LEU A 270 -12.60 9.23 -10.80
CA LEU A 270 -13.60 9.63 -11.80
C LEU A 270 -14.70 10.51 -11.20
N MET A 271 -15.23 10.12 -10.03
CA MET A 271 -16.19 10.94 -9.28
C MET A 271 -15.62 12.33 -9.02
N LYS A 272 -14.37 12.41 -8.58
CA LYS A 272 -13.70 13.69 -8.29
C LYS A 272 -13.47 14.52 -9.55
N SER A 273 -13.09 13.92 -10.67
CA SER A 273 -12.98 14.61 -11.96
C SER A 273 -14.33 15.18 -12.42
N ALA A 274 -15.42 14.43 -12.25
CA ALA A 274 -16.77 14.89 -12.57
C ALA A 274 -17.20 16.06 -11.67
N MET A 275 -16.88 16.01 -10.37
CA MET A 275 -17.13 17.13 -9.45
C MET A 275 -16.37 18.40 -9.87
N ASP A 276 -15.10 18.27 -10.27
CA ASP A 276 -14.30 19.43 -10.70
C ASP A 276 -14.86 20.05 -12.00
N ALA A 277 -15.50 19.24 -12.86
CA ALA A 277 -16.18 19.68 -14.06
C ALA A 277 -17.62 20.21 -13.83
N GLY A 278 -18.15 20.11 -12.59
CA GLY A 278 -19.52 20.48 -12.27
C GLY A 278 -20.59 19.48 -12.75
N ASP A 279 -20.19 18.32 -13.26
CA ASP A 279 -21.10 17.25 -13.70
C ASP A 279 -21.56 16.44 -12.47
N VAL A 280 -22.64 16.91 -11.86
CA VAL A 280 -23.21 16.29 -10.66
C VAL A 280 -23.74 14.90 -10.95
N ASP A 281 -24.33 14.66 -12.12
CA ASP A 281 -24.94 13.37 -12.45
C ASP A 281 -23.87 12.28 -12.63
N ALA A 282 -22.79 12.59 -13.35
CA ALA A 282 -21.66 11.67 -13.48
C ALA A 282 -20.97 11.42 -12.14
N ALA A 283 -20.79 12.46 -11.31
CA ALA A 283 -20.24 12.31 -9.96
C ALA A 283 -21.11 11.40 -9.09
N MET A 284 -22.44 11.57 -9.13
CA MET A 284 -23.39 10.75 -8.40
C MET A 284 -23.41 9.30 -8.88
N SER A 285 -23.29 9.07 -10.19
CA SER A 285 -23.18 7.71 -10.74
C SER A 285 -21.93 7.02 -10.22
N ALA A 286 -20.76 7.65 -10.37
CA ALA A 286 -19.49 7.09 -9.91
C ALA A 286 -19.50 6.85 -8.38
N ALA A 287 -20.16 7.71 -7.60
CA ALA A 287 -20.31 7.49 -6.16
C ALA A 287 -21.15 6.24 -5.81
N ARG A 288 -22.19 5.92 -6.61
CA ARG A 288 -22.97 4.68 -6.44
C ARG A 288 -22.17 3.46 -6.87
N ASP A 289 -21.39 3.57 -7.93
CA ASP A 289 -20.52 2.49 -8.42
C ASP A 289 -19.43 2.18 -7.38
N MET A 290 -18.79 3.21 -6.81
CA MET A 290 -17.84 3.03 -5.71
C MET A 290 -18.52 2.40 -4.48
N GLN A 291 -19.73 2.83 -4.13
CA GLN A 291 -20.46 2.26 -2.99
C GLN A 291 -20.71 0.76 -3.15
N SER A 292 -21.15 0.30 -4.33
CA SER A 292 -21.42 -1.12 -4.57
C SER A 292 -20.15 -1.98 -4.44
N VAL A 293 -19.00 -1.44 -4.85
CA VAL A 293 -17.70 -2.10 -4.66
C VAL A 293 -17.38 -2.23 -3.17
N LEU A 294 -17.57 -1.16 -2.39
CA LEU A 294 -17.20 -1.09 -0.97
C LEU A 294 -18.10 -1.89 -0.03
N GLU A 295 -19.37 -2.08 -0.38
CA GLU A 295 -20.33 -2.86 0.40
C GLU A 295 -19.90 -4.32 0.57
N VAL A 296 -19.07 -4.84 -0.34
CA VAL A 296 -18.52 -6.20 -0.24
C VAL A 296 -17.11 -6.24 0.31
N ASP A 297 -16.28 -5.22 0.02
CA ASP A 297 -14.83 -5.27 0.26
C ASP A 297 -14.43 -4.84 1.68
N GLY A 298 -15.36 -4.23 2.45
CA GLY A 298 -15.14 -3.83 3.85
C GLY A 298 -14.04 -2.78 4.06
N ASP A 299 -13.65 -2.07 3.00
CA ASP A 299 -12.54 -1.10 3.00
C ASP A 299 -12.91 0.19 3.75
N VAL A 300 -12.40 0.34 4.97
CA VAL A 300 -12.70 1.49 5.83
C VAL A 300 -12.15 2.78 5.24
N THR A 301 -10.94 2.78 4.66
CA THR A 301 -10.34 4.02 4.14
C THR A 301 -11.08 4.53 2.91
N SER A 302 -11.47 3.64 2.01
CA SER A 302 -12.29 4.02 0.86
C SER A 302 -13.71 4.47 1.26
N TRP A 303 -14.30 3.88 2.30
CA TRP A 303 -15.57 4.37 2.86
C TRP A 303 -15.43 5.81 3.41
N LEU A 304 -14.34 6.12 4.10
CA LEU A 304 -14.10 7.45 4.65
C LEU A 304 -14.03 8.52 3.57
N VAL A 305 -13.31 8.27 2.47
CA VAL A 305 -13.19 9.25 1.36
C VAL A 305 -14.52 9.42 0.63
N LEU A 306 -15.29 8.34 0.41
CA LEU A 306 -16.62 8.43 -0.20
C LEU A 306 -17.56 9.30 0.66
N MET A 307 -17.58 9.09 1.98
CA MET A 307 -18.45 9.82 2.90
C MET A 307 -18.08 11.30 3.05
N HIS A 308 -16.80 11.65 2.93
CA HIS A 308 -16.36 13.05 2.99
C HIS A 308 -16.93 13.89 1.84
N HIS A 309 -17.09 13.30 0.64
CA HIS A 309 -17.62 14.01 -0.53
C HIS A 309 -19.14 14.08 -0.57
N ARG A 310 -19.84 13.15 0.10
CA ARG A 310 -21.31 13.17 0.23
C ARG A 310 -21.89 14.34 1.04
N ARG A 311 -21.02 15.11 1.72
CA ARG A 311 -21.44 16.27 2.56
C ARG A 311 -21.36 17.63 1.85
N GLY A 312 -20.95 17.69 0.58
CA GLY A 312 -20.85 18.94 -0.19
C GLY A 312 -22.22 19.54 -0.57
N PRO A 313 -22.32 20.86 -0.80
CA PRO A 313 -23.59 21.56 -1.06
C PRO A 313 -24.38 21.04 -2.27
N GLY A 314 -23.73 20.41 -3.26
CA GLY A 314 -24.41 19.74 -4.39
C GLY A 314 -25.20 18.48 -4.01
N TRP A 315 -24.88 17.83 -2.89
CA TRP A 315 -25.52 16.58 -2.45
C TRP A 315 -26.86 16.80 -1.74
N ARG A 316 -27.12 18.00 -1.19
CA ARG A 316 -28.39 18.33 -0.52
C ARG A 316 -29.56 18.53 -1.49
N ARG A 317 -29.29 18.59 -2.80
CA ARG A 317 -30.31 18.80 -3.85
C ARG A 317 -30.69 17.55 -4.62
N ALA A 318 -30.14 16.37 -4.28
CA ALA A 318 -30.63 15.12 -4.87
C ALA A 318 -32.09 14.91 -4.42
N PRO A 319 -33.08 14.81 -5.33
CA PRO A 319 -34.44 14.52 -4.95
C PRO A 319 -34.45 13.15 -4.27
N ARG A 320 -35.08 13.06 -3.10
CA ARG A 320 -35.47 11.76 -2.54
C ARG A 320 -36.48 11.15 -3.50
N GLY A 321 -35.98 10.42 -4.50
CA GLY A 321 -36.77 9.68 -5.47
C GLY A 321 -37.52 8.55 -4.77
N GLY A 322 -38.67 8.90 -4.20
CA GLY A 322 -39.71 7.94 -3.89
C GLY A 322 -40.07 7.18 -5.16
N ARG A 323 -40.15 5.86 -5.05
CA ARG A 323 -40.65 4.96 -6.09
C ARG A 323 -41.87 5.57 -6.79
N ARG A 324 -41.74 5.90 -8.07
CA ARG A 324 -42.80 5.69 -9.06
C ARG A 324 -42.18 5.27 -10.38
N ALA A 325 -42.44 4.02 -10.73
CA ALA A 325 -42.27 3.49 -12.07
C ALA A 325 -43.24 4.19 -13.04
N ARG A 326 -42.74 4.40 -14.27
CA ARG A 326 -43.38 4.67 -15.58
C ARG A 326 -42.35 5.52 -16.34
N GLY A 327 -41.81 5.21 -17.51
CA GLY A 327 -42.23 4.33 -18.60
C GLY A 327 -42.07 5.13 -19.89
N GLY A 328 -41.17 4.70 -20.79
CA GLY A 328 -41.18 5.02 -22.22
C GLY A 328 -40.62 6.38 -22.68
N GLY A 329 -39.87 6.33 -23.80
CA GLY A 329 -39.84 7.42 -24.79
C GLY A 329 -38.50 8.15 -24.97
N ALA A 330 -37.74 7.76 -25.99
CA ALA A 330 -36.71 8.59 -26.61
C ALA A 330 -37.33 9.82 -27.28
N VAL A 331 -36.61 10.96 -27.35
CA VAL A 331 -36.55 11.88 -28.50
C VAL A 331 -35.40 12.89 -28.32
N THR A 332 -34.72 13.13 -29.44
CA THR A 332 -33.65 14.07 -29.80
C THR A 332 -33.97 15.56 -29.58
N GLY A 333 -32.93 16.39 -29.36
CA GLY A 333 -33.02 17.84 -29.57
C GLY A 333 -31.78 18.62 -29.08
N ARG A 334 -31.02 19.18 -30.02
CA ARG A 334 -29.90 20.13 -29.84
C ARG A 334 -30.42 21.55 -30.22
N PRO A 335 -29.59 22.61 -30.18
CA PRO A 335 -29.23 23.51 -29.07
C PRO A 335 -29.86 24.92 -29.18
N ASP A 336 -29.73 25.79 -28.17
CA ASP A 336 -29.35 27.19 -28.39
C ASP A 336 -29.05 28.03 -27.12
N ARG A 337 -28.02 28.88 -27.28
CA ARG A 337 -27.77 30.24 -26.73
C ARG A 337 -27.25 30.49 -25.29
N VAL A 338 -26.00 30.96 -25.30
CA VAL A 338 -25.25 31.91 -24.42
C VAL A 338 -25.79 33.36 -24.63
N PRO A 339 -25.51 34.45 -23.85
CA PRO A 339 -24.56 34.69 -22.73
C PRO A 339 -25.13 35.43 -21.49
N ALA A 340 -24.32 35.54 -20.41
CA ALA A 340 -23.88 36.84 -19.86
C ALA A 340 -22.93 36.70 -18.65
N ARG A 341 -22.06 37.70 -18.53
CA ARG A 341 -20.94 37.89 -17.59
C ARG A 341 -21.38 38.19 -16.16
N GLY A 342 -20.46 38.01 -15.21
CA GLY A 342 -20.52 38.64 -13.88
C GLY A 342 -19.43 38.15 -12.92
N ASP A 343 -18.33 38.90 -12.87
CA ASP A 343 -17.43 39.23 -11.75
C ASP A 343 -17.19 38.28 -10.56
N GLY A 344 -15.90 38.18 -10.15
CA GLY A 344 -15.40 37.44 -8.98
C GLY A 344 -15.87 38.00 -7.62
N PRO A 345 -15.37 37.51 -6.45
CA PRO A 345 -13.92 37.45 -6.19
C PRO A 345 -13.41 36.23 -5.39
N ASP A 346 -12.10 36.05 -5.54
CA ASP A 346 -11.08 35.60 -4.59
C ASP A 346 -11.50 35.42 -3.13
N ARG A 347 -11.38 34.18 -2.60
CA ARG A 347 -11.14 33.90 -1.17
C ARG A 347 -10.32 32.62 -0.98
N ARG A 348 -9.00 32.82 -0.83
CA ARG A 348 -8.13 31.93 -0.05
C ARG A 348 -8.67 31.83 1.40
N SER A 349 -8.54 30.66 2.01
CA SER A 349 -8.59 30.53 3.47
C SER A 349 -7.62 29.45 3.95
N PRO A 350 -7.01 29.63 5.13
CA PRO A 350 -5.67 29.13 5.45
C PRO A 350 -5.71 27.84 6.27
N GLY A 351 -4.60 27.11 6.18
CA GLY A 351 -4.34 25.88 6.92
C GLY A 351 -4.23 26.09 8.43
N GLY A 352 -4.78 25.14 9.18
CA GLY A 352 -4.50 24.93 10.59
C GLY A 352 -3.43 23.84 10.75
N GLY A 353 -2.22 24.26 11.10
CA GLY A 353 -1.09 23.38 11.38
C GLY A 353 -1.08 22.90 12.84
N CYS A 354 -0.81 21.61 13.02
CA CYS A 354 -0.21 21.08 14.25
C CYS A 354 0.53 19.77 13.92
N GLY A 355 1.81 19.87 13.54
CA GLY A 355 2.63 18.70 13.14
C GLY A 355 4.12 18.81 13.46
N ALA A 356 4.56 19.82 14.21
CA ALA A 356 5.97 20.18 14.34
C ALA A 356 6.79 19.36 15.36
N ARG A 357 6.35 18.15 15.77
CA ARG A 357 7.10 17.34 16.77
C ARG A 357 7.54 15.94 16.33
N CYS A 358 7.33 15.54 15.07
CA CYS A 358 7.75 14.22 14.58
C CYS A 358 8.99 14.22 13.67
N ALA A 359 9.52 15.38 13.30
CA ALA A 359 10.56 15.53 12.28
C ALA A 359 11.99 15.11 12.70
N GLN A 360 12.22 14.73 13.97
CA GLN A 360 13.56 14.39 14.46
C GLN A 360 13.91 12.89 14.38
N ARG A 361 12.99 12.01 13.92
CA ARG A 361 13.23 10.55 13.87
C ARG A 361 13.67 9.99 12.51
N THR A 362 13.73 10.81 11.46
CA THR A 362 14.11 10.37 10.10
C THR A 362 15.63 10.23 9.87
N GLY A 363 16.48 10.56 10.86
CA GLY A 363 17.94 10.48 10.73
C GLY A 363 18.55 9.06 10.77
N LEU A 364 17.76 8.02 11.05
CA LEU A 364 18.26 6.65 11.28
C LEU A 364 18.41 5.79 10.00
N CYS A 365 17.72 6.11 8.91
CA CYS A 365 17.80 5.33 7.64
C CYS A 365 19.05 5.64 6.79
N THR A 366 19.74 6.75 7.03
CA THR A 366 20.98 7.11 6.31
C THR A 366 22.12 6.14 6.60
N ALA A 367 22.09 5.42 7.73
CA ALA A 367 23.12 4.47 8.13
C ALA A 367 23.22 3.24 7.21
N LEU A 368 22.13 2.84 6.54
CA LEU A 368 22.15 1.73 5.56
C LEU A 368 22.68 2.16 4.19
N ARG A 369 22.60 3.45 3.83
CA ARG A 369 23.15 3.99 2.56
C ARG A 369 24.67 3.99 2.52
N ALA A 370 25.33 4.11 3.68
CA ALA A 370 26.78 4.24 3.77
C ALA A 370 27.56 2.93 3.56
N ARG A 371 26.89 1.77 3.41
CA ARG A 371 27.57 0.45 3.34
C ARG A 371 27.50 -0.24 1.98
N SER A 372 27.02 0.45 0.95
CA SER A 372 27.15 0.02 -0.45
C SER A 372 28.20 0.91 -1.12
N GLY A 373 29.38 0.36 -1.43
CA GLY A 373 30.56 1.09 -1.90
C GLY A 373 30.36 1.99 -3.14
N PRO A 374 31.34 2.86 -3.44
CA PRO A 374 31.14 4.00 -4.33
C PRO A 374 31.07 3.61 -5.81
N ARG A 375 30.20 4.32 -6.55
CA ARG A 375 30.22 4.40 -8.01
C ARG A 375 31.47 5.17 -8.46
N PRO A 376 32.21 4.74 -9.50
CA PRO A 376 33.25 5.59 -10.08
C PRO A 376 32.59 6.64 -11.00
N GLY A 377 32.89 7.91 -10.73
CA GLY A 377 32.70 9.04 -11.64
C GLY A 377 33.94 9.25 -12.51
N PRO A 378 33.87 10.17 -13.50
CA PRO A 378 34.61 10.06 -14.75
C PRO A 378 35.96 10.79 -14.69
N ASP A 379 37.02 10.14 -15.18
CA ASP A 379 38.28 10.82 -15.48
C ASP A 379 38.49 10.93 -17.00
N GLN A 380 38.46 12.17 -17.47
CA GLN A 380 39.06 12.57 -18.73
C GLN A 380 40.52 12.98 -18.51
N ARG A 381 41.32 12.74 -19.54
CA ARG A 381 42.66 13.27 -19.85
C ARG A 381 43.85 12.46 -19.34
N THR A 382 44.46 11.71 -20.25
CA THR A 382 45.75 12.13 -20.83
C THR A 382 46.09 11.28 -22.06
N ALA A 383 46.39 11.97 -23.16
CA ALA A 383 46.90 11.40 -24.39
C ALA A 383 48.43 11.32 -24.29
N VAL A 384 49.00 10.14 -24.56
CA VAL A 384 50.40 9.99 -25.03
C VAL A 384 50.41 8.85 -26.05
N GLN A 385 50.98 9.14 -27.22
CA GLN A 385 51.10 8.26 -28.40
C GLN A 385 52.06 7.06 -28.19
N PRO A 386 51.96 6.03 -29.06
CA PRO A 386 52.80 4.82 -29.00
C PRO A 386 54.03 4.92 -29.92
N GLY A 387 55.13 4.21 -29.58
CA GLY A 387 56.26 4.08 -30.50
C GLY A 387 57.42 3.18 -30.04
N ARG A 388 57.43 1.96 -30.62
CA ARG A 388 58.58 1.16 -31.11
C ARG A 388 59.55 0.45 -30.14
N GLY A 389 59.94 -0.77 -30.54
CA GLY A 389 61.06 -1.58 -30.03
C GLY A 389 60.63 -3.00 -29.64
N GLU A 390 60.30 -3.90 -30.58
CA GLU A 390 61.19 -4.90 -31.20
C GLU A 390 61.86 -5.94 -30.27
N CYS A 391 61.62 -7.21 -30.66
CA CYS A 391 62.49 -8.38 -30.60
C CYS A 391 62.56 -9.33 -29.38
N ALA A 392 62.15 -10.57 -29.71
CA ALA A 392 62.78 -11.87 -29.42
C ALA A 392 62.29 -12.73 -28.22
N LYS A 393 61.77 -13.89 -28.63
CA LYS A 393 61.38 -15.13 -27.90
C LYS A 393 62.62 -15.88 -27.28
N PRO A 394 62.55 -17.17 -26.91
CA PRO A 394 61.92 -17.82 -25.73
C PRO A 394 62.90 -18.80 -25.00
N ALA A 395 62.57 -19.30 -23.80
CA ALA A 395 62.97 -20.63 -23.26
C ALA A 395 62.52 -20.72 -21.78
N VAL A 396 61.62 -21.64 -21.39
CA VAL A 396 61.83 -23.06 -21.04
C VAL A 396 62.61 -23.29 -19.72
N ARG A 397 61.86 -23.80 -18.73
CA ARG A 397 62.18 -24.72 -17.61
C ARG A 397 63.22 -24.33 -16.53
N ALA A 398 62.75 -24.35 -15.28
CA ALA A 398 62.99 -25.40 -14.27
C ALA A 398 63.23 -24.83 -12.86
N ARG A 399 62.22 -24.89 -11.98
CA ARG A 399 62.17 -25.64 -10.72
C ARG A 399 61.01 -25.15 -9.86
#